data_AF-A0A938GCN9-F1
#
_entry.id   AF-A0A938GCN9-F1
#
_cell.length_a   1.000
_cell.length_b   1.000
_cell.length_c   1.000
_cell.angle_alpha   90.00
_cell.angle_beta   90.00
_cell.angle_gamma   90.00
#
_symmetry.space_group_name_H-M   'P 1'
#
loop_
_entity.id
_entity.type
_entity.pdbx_description
1 polymer ?
#
loop_
_entity_poly.entity_id
_entity_poly.type
_entity_poly.pdbx_seq_one_letter_code
_entity_poly.pdbx_strand_id
1 'polypeptide(L)'
;MKRERYFRLLVVRPLCLALLCLGVAGCSTFHRDWKRAAAQPSPDTGVSGRWEGRWQSEVNGHAGRLRCLITPLANSQYEARFHANYWKIFSYGYTVTLRTQETAGALQFSGEADLGRLAGGNYAYEGRATPTNFFSTYRASRDHGTFQMNRPQK
;
A
#
# COMPACT_ATOMS: atom_id res chain seq x y z
N MET A 1 27.98 -9.92 62.45
CA MET A 1 27.42 -8.56 62.31
C MET A 1 27.88 -7.96 60.99
N LYS A 2 26.93 -7.63 60.09
CA LYS A 2 27.03 -6.89 58.80
C LYS A 2 27.76 -7.59 57.64
N ARG A 3 27.34 -7.51 56.37
CA ARG A 3 26.12 -7.01 55.69
C ARG A 3 26.16 -7.52 54.25
N GLU A 4 25.01 -8.04 53.81
CA GLU A 4 24.31 -7.89 52.52
C GLU A 4 25.00 -7.97 51.14
N ARG A 5 24.32 -8.74 50.30
CA ARG A 5 24.52 -9.05 48.89
C ARG A 5 24.07 -7.87 48.03
N TYR A 6 24.94 -7.35 47.17
CA TYR A 6 24.53 -6.44 46.10
C TYR A 6 24.31 -7.21 44.80
N PHE A 7 23.11 -7.75 44.63
CA PHE A 7 22.58 -8.15 43.33
C PHE A 7 22.24 -6.86 42.57
N ARG A 8 23.21 -6.30 41.83
CA ARG A 8 22.91 -5.25 40.87
C ARG A 8 22.20 -5.88 39.68
N LEU A 9 20.88 -6.04 39.83
CA LEU A 9 19.98 -6.20 38.70
C LEU A 9 20.20 -4.99 37.79
N LEU A 10 20.83 -5.22 36.64
CA LEU A 10 20.80 -4.31 35.51
C LEU A 10 19.33 -4.09 35.16
N VAL A 11 18.73 -3.01 35.66
CA VAL A 11 17.46 -2.50 35.18
C VAL A 11 17.74 -1.98 33.77
N VAL A 12 17.70 -2.89 32.80
CA VAL A 12 17.73 -2.55 31.38
C VAL A 12 16.44 -1.77 31.12
N ARG A 13 16.60 -0.47 30.88
CA ARG A 13 15.52 0.51 30.64
C ARG A 13 14.55 -0.03 29.57
N PRO A 14 13.24 -0.19 29.86
CA PRO A 14 12.26 -0.80 28.93
C PRO A 14 11.83 0.15 27.80
N LEU A 15 12.61 1.18 27.48
CA LEU A 15 12.25 2.20 26.49
C LEU A 15 12.37 1.70 25.04
N CYS A 16 13.22 0.69 24.80
CA CYS A 16 13.45 0.16 23.44
C CYS A 16 12.33 -0.77 22.95
N LEU A 17 11.55 -1.40 23.84
CA LEU A 17 10.44 -2.29 23.43
C LEU A 17 9.19 -1.52 22.98
N ALA A 18 8.93 -0.33 23.54
CA ALA A 18 7.75 0.46 23.20
C ALA A 18 7.80 1.03 21.77
N LEU A 19 8.99 1.37 21.27
CA LEU A 19 9.20 1.89 19.91
C LEU A 19 9.05 0.82 18.81
N LEU A 20 9.24 -0.46 19.15
CA LEU A 20 9.11 -1.56 18.19
C LEU A 20 7.63 -1.89 17.87
N CYS A 21 6.70 -1.58 18.78
CA CYS A 21 5.27 -1.90 18.62
C CYS A 21 4.52 -0.95 17.66
N LEU A 22 5.01 0.26 17.45
CA LEU A 22 4.32 1.27 16.62
C LEU A 22 4.41 1.00 15.11
N GLY A 23 5.41 0.24 14.66
CA GLY A 23 5.59 -0.10 13.24
C GLY A 23 4.65 -1.19 12.71
N VAL A 24 3.99 -1.96 13.60
CA VAL A 24 3.20 -3.15 13.21
C VAL A 24 1.72 -2.78 12.91
N ALA A 25 1.25 -1.63 13.38
CA ALA A 25 -0.16 -1.21 13.24
C ALA A 25 -0.58 -0.92 11.79
N GLY A 26 0.34 -0.39 10.96
CA GLY A 26 0.04 -0.06 9.56
C GLY A 26 -0.29 -1.29 8.71
N CYS A 27 0.53 -2.36 8.82
CA CYS A 27 0.29 -3.61 8.09
C CYS A 27 -0.91 -4.40 8.64
N SER A 28 -1.14 -4.35 9.96
CA SER A 28 -2.26 -5.07 10.58
C SER A 28 -3.62 -4.51 10.14
N THR A 29 -3.73 -3.20 9.93
CA THR A 29 -4.97 -2.59 9.44
C THR A 29 -5.25 -2.94 7.99
N PHE A 30 -4.25 -2.93 7.10
CA PHE A 30 -4.45 -3.28 5.69
C PHE A 30 -4.99 -4.70 5.54
N HIS A 31 -4.39 -5.70 6.20
CA HIS A 31 -4.84 -7.09 6.08
C HIS A 31 -6.24 -7.30 6.65
N ARG A 32 -6.57 -6.66 7.77
CA ARG A 32 -7.91 -6.68 8.35
C ARG A 32 -8.94 -6.10 7.37
N ASP A 33 -8.66 -4.92 6.82
CA ASP A 33 -9.58 -4.21 5.94
C ASP A 33 -9.70 -4.94 4.59
N TRP A 34 -8.62 -5.53 4.10
CA TRP A 34 -8.61 -6.42 2.94
C TRP A 34 -9.53 -7.63 3.15
N LYS A 35 -9.44 -8.32 4.30
CA LYS A 35 -10.35 -9.42 4.62
C LYS A 35 -11.81 -8.96 4.71
N ARG A 36 -12.07 -7.82 5.35
CA ARG A 36 -13.41 -7.25 5.46
C ARG A 36 -14.00 -6.95 4.07
N ALA A 37 -13.21 -6.35 3.19
CA ALA A 37 -13.62 -6.07 1.81
C ALA A 37 -13.79 -7.34 0.95
N ALA A 38 -13.30 -8.50 1.41
CA ALA A 38 -13.55 -9.78 0.75
C ALA A 38 -14.95 -10.35 1.04
N ALA A 39 -15.54 -9.98 2.18
CA ALA A 39 -16.88 -10.40 2.56
C ALA A 39 -17.98 -9.61 1.85
N GLN A 40 -17.63 -8.53 1.16
CA GLN A 40 -18.55 -7.70 0.38
C GLN A 40 -18.38 -8.02 -1.11
N PRO A 41 -19.47 -8.13 -1.89
CA PRO A 41 -19.35 -8.21 -3.34
C PRO A 41 -18.67 -6.95 -3.88
N SER A 42 -17.91 -7.10 -4.97
CA SER A 42 -17.41 -5.92 -5.68
C SER A 42 -18.60 -5.17 -6.27
N PRO A 43 -18.63 -3.84 -6.22
CA PRO A 43 -19.70 -3.07 -6.87
C PRO A 43 -19.81 -3.40 -8.36
N ASP A 44 -21.03 -3.50 -8.87
CA ASP A 44 -21.30 -3.68 -10.30
C ASP A 44 -20.85 -2.45 -11.12
N THR A 45 -20.82 -1.29 -10.47
CA THR A 45 -20.38 -0.01 -11.03
C THR A 45 -19.29 0.62 -10.17
N GLY A 46 -18.34 1.30 -10.82
CA GLY A 46 -17.25 2.00 -10.15
C GLY A 46 -16.07 1.12 -9.74
N VAL A 47 -15.13 1.71 -8.99
CA VAL A 47 -13.77 1.17 -8.79
C VAL A 47 -13.45 0.84 -7.34
N SER A 48 -14.36 1.12 -6.40
CA SER A 48 -14.16 0.85 -4.96
C SER A 48 -13.96 -0.63 -4.66
N GLY A 49 -13.26 -0.93 -3.56
CA GLY A 49 -13.03 -2.28 -3.07
C GLY A 49 -11.64 -2.82 -3.44
N ARG A 50 -11.55 -4.16 -3.52
CA ARG A 50 -10.27 -4.86 -3.67
C ARG A 50 -9.83 -4.94 -5.12
N TRP A 51 -8.51 -4.86 -5.28
CA TRP A 51 -7.77 -5.04 -6.53
C TRP A 51 -6.52 -5.86 -6.27
N GLU A 52 -6.21 -6.80 -7.16
CA GLU A 52 -5.00 -7.60 -7.08
C GLU A 52 -4.38 -7.81 -8.46
N GLY A 53 -3.06 -7.81 -8.51
CA GLY A 53 -2.30 -8.07 -9.73
C GLY A 53 -0.80 -7.94 -9.50
N ARG A 54 -0.12 -7.26 -10.43
CA ARG A 54 1.33 -7.10 -10.39
C ARG A 54 1.77 -5.66 -10.59
N TRP A 55 2.90 -5.34 -9.98
CA TRP A 55 3.73 -4.21 -10.36
C TRP A 55 4.95 -4.72 -11.14
N GLN A 56 5.45 -3.89 -12.05
CA GLN A 56 6.67 -4.15 -12.81
C GLN A 56 7.45 -2.85 -13.00
N SER A 57 8.74 -2.87 -12.70
CA SER A 57 9.73 -1.85 -13.07
C SER A 57 10.23 -2.11 -14.48
N GLU A 58 10.23 -1.07 -15.30
CA GLU A 58 10.81 -1.07 -16.64
C GLU A 58 12.30 -0.72 -16.62
N VAL A 59 12.82 -0.20 -15.48
CA VAL A 59 14.24 0.15 -15.33
C VAL A 59 15.09 -1.07 -14.99
N ASN A 60 14.65 -1.90 -14.05
CA ASN A 60 15.44 -3.02 -13.53
C ASN A 60 14.75 -4.39 -13.70
N GLY A 61 13.54 -4.43 -14.27
CA GLY A 61 12.79 -5.66 -14.47
C GLY A 61 12.24 -6.30 -13.19
N HIS A 62 12.44 -5.69 -12.02
CA HIS A 62 11.81 -6.18 -10.80
C HIS A 62 10.30 -6.11 -10.93
N ALA A 63 9.65 -7.14 -10.41
CA ALA A 63 8.21 -7.23 -10.40
C ALA A 63 7.74 -7.98 -9.17
N GLY A 64 6.48 -7.81 -8.83
CA GLY A 64 5.91 -8.48 -7.68
C GLY A 64 4.41 -8.40 -7.63
N ARG A 65 3.82 -9.12 -6.68
CA ARG A 65 2.39 -9.05 -6.42
C ARG A 65 2.05 -7.68 -5.87
N LEU A 66 0.94 -7.14 -6.32
CA LEU A 66 0.37 -5.88 -5.84
C LEU A 66 -1.07 -6.12 -5.41
N ARG A 67 -1.41 -5.63 -4.22
CA ARG A 67 -2.79 -5.49 -3.77
C ARG A 67 -3.11 -4.02 -3.59
N CYS A 68 -4.36 -3.65 -3.85
CA CYS A 68 -4.85 -2.30 -3.61
C CYS A 68 -6.27 -2.36 -3.04
N LEU A 69 -6.53 -1.53 -2.02
CA LEU A 69 -7.86 -1.26 -1.51
C LEU A 69 -8.24 0.17 -1.88
N ILE A 70 -9.30 0.33 -2.67
CA ILE A 70 -9.80 1.62 -3.12
C ILE A 70 -11.03 2.01 -2.30
N THR A 71 -11.00 3.18 -1.69
CA THR A 71 -12.10 3.76 -0.90
C THR A 71 -12.47 5.13 -1.47
N PRO A 72 -13.76 5.43 -1.73
CA PRO A 72 -14.15 6.74 -2.21
C PRO A 72 -13.89 7.82 -1.14
N LEU A 73 -13.44 8.99 -1.59
CA LEU A 73 -13.32 10.21 -0.81
C LEU A 73 -14.27 11.29 -1.39
N ALA A 74 -14.28 12.47 -0.79
CA ALA A 74 -15.00 13.62 -1.34
C ALA A 74 -14.33 14.16 -2.62
N ASN A 75 -15.05 15.00 -3.37
CA ASN A 75 -14.52 15.80 -4.49
C ASN A 75 -13.86 14.99 -5.62
N SER A 76 -14.51 13.90 -6.05
CA SER A 76 -14.01 13.03 -7.12
C SER A 76 -12.61 12.49 -6.83
N GLN A 77 -12.35 12.14 -5.56
CA GLN A 77 -11.11 11.52 -5.14
C GLN A 77 -11.35 10.12 -4.58
N TYR A 78 -10.31 9.32 -4.62
CA TYR A 78 -10.27 8.01 -4.00
C TYR A 78 -8.99 7.86 -3.19
N GLU A 79 -9.08 7.18 -2.06
CA GLU A 79 -7.92 6.67 -1.36
C GLU A 79 -7.55 5.31 -1.94
N ALA A 80 -6.34 5.17 -2.45
CA ALA A 80 -5.78 3.90 -2.89
C ALA A 80 -4.68 3.47 -1.91
N ARG A 81 -4.98 2.44 -1.11
CA ARG A 81 -4.02 1.82 -0.20
C ARG A 81 -3.36 0.64 -0.89
N PHE A 82 -2.10 0.77 -1.26
CA PHE A 82 -1.32 -0.27 -1.92
C PHE A 82 -0.57 -1.12 -0.91
N HIS A 83 -0.38 -2.39 -1.26
CA HIS A 83 0.47 -3.34 -0.55
C HIS A 83 1.21 -4.20 -1.58
N ALA A 84 2.48 -3.88 -1.80
CA ALA A 84 3.35 -4.50 -2.78
C ALA A 84 4.27 -5.52 -2.13
N ASN A 85 4.54 -6.63 -2.81
CA ASN A 85 5.59 -7.56 -2.42
C ASN A 85 6.84 -7.32 -3.28
N TYR A 86 8.01 -7.34 -2.65
CA TYR A 86 9.33 -7.20 -3.26
C TYR A 86 10.16 -8.46 -3.01
N TRP A 87 10.77 -8.99 -4.08
CA TRP A 87 11.61 -10.20 -4.07
C TRP A 87 11.00 -11.40 -3.31
N LYS A 88 9.66 -11.43 -3.17
CA LYS A 88 8.88 -12.41 -2.39
C LYS A 88 9.21 -12.46 -0.88
N ILE A 89 10.13 -11.65 -0.37
CA ILE A 89 10.61 -11.69 1.02
C ILE A 89 10.19 -10.49 1.86
N PHE A 90 9.93 -9.34 1.22
CA PHE A 90 9.50 -8.13 1.91
C PHE A 90 8.19 -7.61 1.29
N SER A 91 7.41 -6.91 2.10
CA SER A 91 6.24 -6.19 1.64
C SER A 91 6.33 -4.73 2.05
N TYR A 92 5.78 -3.86 1.20
CA TYR A 92 5.73 -2.43 1.42
C TYR A 92 4.33 -1.92 1.16
N GLY A 93 3.79 -1.12 2.09
CA GLY A 93 2.47 -0.54 1.99
C GLY A 93 2.54 0.98 1.99
N TYR A 94 1.72 1.62 1.17
CA TYR A 94 1.62 3.07 1.06
C TYR A 94 0.23 3.48 0.58
N THR A 95 -0.11 4.75 0.79
CA THR A 95 -1.41 5.31 0.40
C THR A 95 -1.20 6.41 -0.62
N VAL A 96 -2.06 6.45 -1.63
CA VAL A 96 -2.13 7.51 -2.64
C VAL A 96 -3.54 8.07 -2.66
N THR A 97 -3.68 9.39 -2.64
CA THR A 97 -4.93 10.06 -2.99
C THR A 97 -5.00 10.21 -4.50
N LEU A 98 -5.93 9.51 -5.13
CA LEU A 98 -6.18 9.55 -6.56
C LEU A 98 -7.22 10.63 -6.87
N ARG A 99 -6.87 11.60 -7.70
CA ARG A 99 -7.80 12.56 -8.30
C ARG A 99 -8.38 11.92 -9.55
N THR A 100 -9.69 12.02 -9.74
CA THR A 100 -10.38 11.22 -10.75
C THR A 100 -11.31 12.04 -11.62
N GLN A 101 -11.46 11.59 -12.86
CA GLN A 101 -12.43 12.11 -13.82
C GLN A 101 -13.03 10.94 -14.58
N GLU A 102 -14.36 10.92 -14.69
CA GLU A 102 -15.03 9.94 -15.55
C GLU A 102 -14.89 10.35 -17.02
N THR A 103 -14.48 9.40 -17.87
CA THR A 103 -14.35 9.61 -19.31
C THR A 103 -14.65 8.32 -20.06
N ALA A 104 -15.64 8.35 -20.94
CA ALA A 104 -15.99 7.24 -21.82
C ALA A 104 -16.13 5.89 -21.07
N GLY A 105 -16.92 5.87 -20.00
CA GLY A 105 -17.22 4.64 -19.24
C GLY A 105 -16.09 4.10 -18.37
N ALA A 106 -15.03 4.87 -18.16
CA ALA A 106 -13.99 4.54 -17.20
C ALA A 106 -13.58 5.75 -16.38
N LEU A 107 -12.92 5.45 -15.27
CA LEU A 107 -12.36 6.43 -14.37
C LEU A 107 -10.89 6.64 -14.73
N GLN A 108 -10.55 7.82 -15.25
CA GLN A 108 -9.17 8.26 -15.38
C GLN A 108 -8.71 8.82 -14.04
N PHE A 109 -7.45 8.58 -13.68
CA PHE A 109 -6.92 9.07 -12.43
C PHE A 109 -5.45 9.49 -12.51
N SER A 110 -5.07 10.37 -11.60
CA SER A 110 -3.69 10.68 -11.27
C SER A 110 -3.49 10.84 -9.77
N GLY A 111 -2.26 10.67 -9.29
CA GLY A 111 -1.93 10.84 -7.88
C GLY A 111 -0.43 10.86 -7.64
N GLU A 112 -0.04 11.29 -6.45
CA GLU A 112 1.36 11.33 -6.03
C GLU A 112 1.52 10.82 -4.60
N ALA A 113 2.66 10.19 -4.32
CA ALA A 113 3.07 9.84 -2.96
C ALA A 113 4.59 9.86 -2.82
N ASP A 114 5.09 10.48 -1.75
CA ASP A 114 6.49 10.35 -1.35
C ASP A 114 6.68 9.07 -0.53
N LEU A 115 7.40 8.12 -1.09
CA LEU A 115 7.70 6.83 -0.45
C LEU A 115 8.96 6.91 0.44
N GLY A 116 9.57 8.09 0.53
CA GLY A 116 10.80 8.36 1.24
C GLY A 116 12.04 8.15 0.37
N ARG A 117 13.12 8.83 0.76
CA ARG A 117 14.38 8.87 -0.03
C ARG A 117 14.98 7.49 -0.30
N LEU A 118 14.83 6.54 0.63
CA LEU A 118 15.35 5.17 0.49
C LEU A 118 14.54 4.33 -0.50
N ALA A 119 13.28 4.69 -0.74
CA ALA A 119 12.36 3.97 -1.63
C ALA A 119 12.14 4.69 -2.97
N GLY A 120 12.98 5.68 -3.33
CA GLY A 120 12.93 6.37 -4.63
C GLY A 120 12.33 7.78 -4.60
N GLY A 121 11.85 8.25 -3.44
CA GLY A 121 11.30 9.59 -3.24
C GLY A 121 9.85 9.70 -3.73
N ASN A 122 9.53 10.79 -4.43
CA ASN A 122 8.20 11.05 -4.95
C ASN A 122 7.87 10.18 -6.17
N TYR A 123 6.73 9.52 -6.12
CA TYR A 123 6.16 8.74 -7.20
C TYR A 123 4.90 9.44 -7.71
N ALA A 124 4.83 9.65 -9.02
CA ALA A 124 3.63 10.09 -9.72
C ALA A 124 2.97 8.91 -10.43
N TYR A 125 1.64 8.89 -10.43
CA TYR A 125 0.81 7.82 -10.99
C TYR A 125 -0.20 8.42 -11.96
N GLU A 126 -0.40 7.75 -13.09
CA GLU A 126 -1.44 8.07 -14.07
C GLU A 126 -2.04 6.77 -14.60
N GLY A 127 -3.36 6.70 -14.69
CA GLY A 127 -4.01 5.46 -15.09
C GLY A 127 -5.49 5.56 -15.37
N ARG A 128 -6.07 4.39 -15.62
CA ARG A 128 -7.49 4.20 -15.94
C ARG A 128 -7.99 2.95 -15.24
N ALA A 129 -9.19 3.05 -14.67
CA ALA A 129 -9.88 1.94 -14.05
C ALA A 129 -11.32 1.82 -14.57
N THR A 130 -11.74 0.58 -14.76
CA THR A 130 -13.11 0.16 -15.07
C THR A 130 -13.63 -0.68 -13.89
N PRO A 131 -14.88 -1.17 -13.90
CA PRO A 131 -15.34 -2.08 -12.85
C PRO A 131 -14.49 -3.35 -12.69
N THR A 132 -13.77 -3.78 -13.72
CA THR A 132 -13.05 -5.07 -13.73
C THR A 132 -11.54 -4.96 -13.90
N ASN A 133 -11.04 -3.88 -14.52
CA ASN A 133 -9.63 -3.68 -14.84
C ASN A 133 -9.10 -2.39 -14.21
N PHE A 134 -7.88 -2.45 -13.68
CA PHE A 134 -7.13 -1.29 -13.20
C PHE A 134 -5.74 -1.32 -13.83
N PHE A 135 -5.40 -0.24 -14.55
CA PHE A 135 -4.09 -0.03 -15.12
C PHE A 135 -3.54 1.33 -14.67
N SER A 136 -2.26 1.36 -14.31
CA SER A 136 -1.55 2.60 -14.00
C SER A 136 -0.12 2.51 -14.49
N THR A 137 0.43 3.64 -14.89
CA THR A 137 1.88 3.84 -14.91
C THR A 137 2.30 4.47 -13.58
N TYR A 138 3.57 4.30 -13.22
CA TYR A 138 4.20 5.06 -12.16
C TYR A 138 5.54 5.61 -12.66
N ARG A 139 5.94 6.77 -12.13
CA ARG A 139 7.23 7.40 -12.42
C ARG A 139 7.81 8.03 -11.18
N ALA A 140 9.09 7.76 -10.94
CA ALA A 140 9.92 8.39 -9.94
C ALA A 140 11.28 8.74 -10.56
N SER A 141 12.14 9.41 -9.80
CA SER A 141 13.46 9.86 -10.28
C SER A 141 14.37 8.71 -10.78
N ARG A 142 14.24 7.51 -10.20
CA ARG A 142 15.12 6.36 -10.45
C ARG A 142 14.38 5.11 -10.95
N ASP A 143 13.06 5.19 -11.08
CA ASP A 143 12.26 4.04 -11.50
C ASP A 143 11.00 4.50 -12.23
N HIS A 144 10.50 3.66 -13.11
CA HIS A 144 9.19 3.78 -13.72
C HIS A 144 8.69 2.41 -14.14
N GLY A 145 7.39 2.30 -14.33
CA GLY A 145 6.79 1.07 -14.81
C GLY A 145 5.29 1.06 -14.66
N THR A 146 4.71 -0.12 -14.48
CA THR A 146 3.27 -0.32 -14.57
C THR A 146 2.69 -1.12 -13.42
N PHE A 147 1.42 -0.82 -13.10
CA PHE A 147 0.53 -1.64 -12.30
C PHE A 147 -0.56 -2.20 -13.21
N GLN A 148 -0.75 -3.51 -13.15
CA GLN A 148 -1.80 -4.24 -13.88
C GLN A 148 -2.57 -5.09 -12.87
N MET A 149 -3.85 -4.77 -12.66
CA MET A 149 -4.67 -5.40 -11.62
C MET A 149 -6.10 -5.68 -12.09
N ASN A 150 -6.71 -6.68 -11.47
CA ASN A 150 -8.10 -7.07 -11.66
C ASN A 150 -8.80 -7.24 -10.32
N ARG A 151 -10.12 -7.43 -10.34
CA ARG A 151 -10.85 -7.89 -9.16
C ARG A 151 -10.32 -9.25 -8.72
N PRO A 152 -9.97 -9.44 -7.43
CA PRO A 152 -9.53 -10.74 -6.94
C PRO A 152 -10.62 -11.79 -7.15
N GLN A 153 -10.25 -12.97 -7.65
CA GLN A 153 -11.13 -14.14 -7.61
C GLN A 153 -11.39 -14.53 -6.14
N LYS A 154 -12.58 -15.05 -5.85
CA LYS A 154 -12.98 -15.49 -4.51
C LYS A 154 -12.08 -16.61 -4.00
#